data_AF-A0A4R5PN22-F1
#
_entry.id   AF-A0A4R5PN22-F1
#
_cell.length_a   1.000
_cell.length_b   1.000
_cell.length_c   1.000
_cell.angle_alpha   90.00
_cell.angle_beta   90.00
_cell.angle_gamma   90.00
#
_symmetry.space_group_name_H-M   'P 1'
#
loop_
_entity.id
_entity.type
_entity.pdbx_description
1 polymer ?
#
loop_
_entity_poly.entity_id
_entity_poly.type
_entity_poly.pdbx_seq_one_letter_code
_entity_poly.pdbx_strand_id
1 'polypeptide(L)'
;MFRLFYVSTAAPDFTPGDIKPLVETASAKNRELGITGALKFNGINFAQVLEGEKDAVLRLMSTIRYDKRHTGVIVVAEAEADDRMFGHWDMSFVDGLDFQDFVNAMSSREKTHDQDA
;
A
#
# COMPACT_ATOMS: atom_id res chain seq x y z
N MET A 1 -5.92 7.73 -11.85
CA MET A 1 -5.05 7.72 -10.65
C MET A 1 -4.26 6.43 -10.70
N PHE A 2 -3.08 6.34 -10.07
CA PHE A 2 -2.24 5.13 -10.12
C PHE A 2 -2.28 4.40 -8.78
N ARG A 3 -2.30 3.06 -8.82
CA ARG A 3 -2.23 2.18 -7.66
C ARG A 3 -1.07 1.21 -7.80
N LEU A 4 -0.30 1.03 -6.73
CA LEU A 4 0.81 0.09 -6.65
C LEU A 4 0.68 -0.77 -5.39
N PHE A 5 0.73 -2.08 -5.56
CA PHE A 5 0.78 -3.05 -4.47
C PHE A 5 2.15 -3.72 -4.44
N TYR A 6 2.81 -3.68 -3.28
CA TYR A 6 4.08 -4.37 -3.09
C TYR A 6 4.10 -5.17 -1.78
N VAL A 7 4.99 -6.16 -1.76
CA VAL A 7 5.36 -6.92 -0.58
C VAL A 7 6.86 -6.86 -0.34
N SER A 8 7.27 -7.05 0.90
CA SER A 8 8.69 -7.06 1.30
C SER A 8 8.86 -7.79 2.63
N THR A 9 10.09 -8.16 2.95
CA THR A 9 10.43 -8.82 4.22
C THR A 9 11.05 -7.81 5.17
N ALA A 10 10.52 -7.72 6.38
CA ALA A 10 11.06 -6.82 7.40
C ALA A 10 12.51 -7.16 7.75
N ALA A 11 13.27 -6.15 8.14
CA ALA A 11 14.63 -6.35 8.62
C ALA A 11 14.61 -7.17 9.94
N PRO A 12 15.66 -7.94 10.26
CA PRO A 12 15.68 -8.79 11.46
C PRO A 12 15.51 -8.03 12.79
N ASP A 13 15.83 -6.74 12.80
CA ASP A 13 15.71 -5.84 13.95
C ASP A 13 14.39 -5.06 13.97
N PHE A 14 13.53 -5.20 12.96
CA PHE A 14 12.21 -4.57 12.93
C PHE A 14 11.25 -5.29 13.89
N THR A 15 10.67 -4.54 14.82
CA THR A 15 9.77 -5.07 15.85
C THR A 15 8.34 -4.57 15.67
N PRO A 16 7.33 -5.24 16.25
CA PRO A 16 5.96 -4.72 16.26
C PRO A 16 5.84 -3.30 16.86
N GLY A 17 6.75 -2.91 17.76
CA GLY A 17 6.79 -1.56 18.34
C GLY A 17 7.12 -0.47 17.32
N ASP A 18 7.78 -0.83 16.21
CA ASP A 18 8.20 0.10 15.16
C ASP A 18 7.09 0.42 14.16
N ILE A 19 5.98 -0.33 14.18
CA ILE A 19 4.85 -0.15 13.27
C ILE A 19 4.19 1.21 13.45
N LYS A 20 3.88 1.59 14.69
CA LYS A 20 3.20 2.87 14.95
C LYS A 20 4.04 4.07 14.46
N PRO A 21 5.34 4.21 14.84
CA PRO A 21 6.20 5.26 14.30
C PRO A 21 6.34 5.24 12.76
N LEU A 22 6.41 4.05 12.17
CA LEU A 22 6.46 3.89 10.71
C LEU A 22 5.19 4.46 10.05
N VAL A 23 4.01 4.11 10.57
CA VAL A 23 2.72 4.53 10.02
C VAL A 23 2.51 6.03 10.19
N GLU A 24 2.90 6.61 11.33
CA GLU A 24 2.85 8.06 11.57
C GLU A 24 3.73 8.81 10.56
N THR A 25 4.97 8.34 10.36
CA THR A 25 5.91 8.92 9.39
C THR A 25 5.39 8.79 7.95
N ALA A 26 4.88 7.61 7.60
CA ALA A 26 4.34 7.35 6.28
C ALA A 26 3.09 8.20 6.01
N SER A 27 2.19 8.32 6.98
CA SER A 27 0.97 9.13 6.89
C SER A 27 1.30 10.61 6.64
N ALA A 28 2.23 11.19 7.41
CA ALA A 28 2.65 12.58 7.21
C ALA A 28 3.23 12.82 5.81
N LYS A 29 4.16 11.97 5.37
CA LYS A 29 4.78 12.06 4.04
C LYS A 29 3.76 11.86 2.92
N ASN A 30 2.86 10.91 3.08
CA ASN A 30 1.85 10.59 2.09
C ASN A 30 0.86 11.74 1.91
N ARG A 31 0.46 12.40 3.01
CA ARG A 31 -0.39 13.59 2.96
C ARG A 31 0.25 14.72 2.14
N GLU A 32 1.53 14.99 2.34
CA GLU A 32 2.27 16.01 1.59
C GLU A 32 2.33 15.70 0.08
N LEU A 33 2.35 14.42 -0.27
CA LEU A 33 2.43 13.94 -1.65
C LEU A 33 1.06 13.67 -2.30
N GLY A 34 -0.05 13.83 -1.56
CA GLY A 34 -1.39 13.47 -2.02
C GLY A 34 -1.58 11.97 -2.25
N ILE A 35 -0.81 11.14 -1.54
CA ILE A 35 -0.84 9.67 -1.61
C ILE A 35 -1.72 9.13 -0.48
N THR A 36 -2.48 8.08 -0.76
CA THR A 36 -3.24 7.31 0.25
C THR A 36 -2.82 5.86 0.21
N GLY A 37 -3.19 5.08 1.22
CA GLY A 37 -2.91 3.66 1.21
C GLY A 37 -3.11 2.95 2.54
N ALA A 38 -2.75 1.67 2.53
CA ALA A 38 -2.79 0.80 3.70
C ALA A 38 -1.52 -0.04 3.79
N LEU A 39 -1.08 -0.29 5.02
CA LEU A 39 0.07 -1.11 5.36
C LEU A 39 -0.38 -2.25 6.26
N LYS A 40 0.03 -3.48 5.93
CA LYS A 40 -0.08 -4.66 6.78
C LYS A 40 1.31 -5.19 7.11
N PHE A 41 1.46 -5.72 8.31
CA PHE A 41 2.64 -6.45 8.76
C PHE A 41 2.19 -7.70 9.51
N ASN A 42 2.72 -8.86 9.16
CA ASN A 42 2.37 -10.13 9.81
C ASN A 42 3.45 -10.65 10.78
N GLY A 43 4.41 -9.81 11.16
CA GLY A 43 5.58 -10.19 11.96
C GLY A 43 6.83 -10.53 11.14
N ILE A 44 6.67 -10.80 9.84
CA ILE A 44 7.81 -11.14 8.94
C ILE A 44 7.78 -10.30 7.67
N ASN A 45 6.61 -10.14 7.06
CA ASN A 45 6.44 -9.47 5.77
C ASN A 45 5.53 -8.25 5.89
N PHE A 46 5.86 -7.23 5.12
CA PHE A 46 4.98 -6.12 4.83
C PHE A 46 4.18 -6.38 3.54
N ALA A 47 2.93 -5.94 3.55
CA ALA A 47 2.11 -5.72 2.37
C ALA A 47 1.65 -4.25 2.38
N GLN A 48 1.82 -3.54 1.28
CA GLN A 48 1.43 -2.14 1.21
C GLN A 48 0.87 -1.77 -0.15
N VAL A 49 -0.25 -1.05 -0.11
CA VAL A 49 -0.85 -0.39 -1.29
C VAL A 49 -0.63 1.11 -1.19
N LEU A 50 -0.25 1.72 -2.32
CA LEU A 50 -0.09 3.15 -2.50
C LEU A 50 -0.99 3.63 -3.65
N GLU A 51 -1.72 4.71 -3.44
CA GLU A 51 -2.66 5.29 -4.40
C GLU A 51 -2.42 6.80 -4.56
N GLY A 52 -2.31 7.29 -5.78
CA GLY A 52 -2.12 8.72 -6.03
C GLY A 52 -1.77 9.06 -7.47
N GLU A 53 -1.16 10.23 -7.66
CA GLU A 53 -0.55 10.59 -8.94
C GLU A 53 0.61 9.62 -9.25
N LYS A 54 0.72 9.16 -10.51
CA LYS A 54 1.64 8.09 -10.90
C LYS A 54 3.09 8.42 -10.58
N ASP A 55 3.55 9.61 -10.94
CA ASP A 55 4.93 9.98 -10.70
C ASP A 55 5.20 10.16 -9.19
N ALA A 56 4.24 10.69 -8.43
CA ALA A 56 4.33 10.78 -6.97
C ALA A 56 4.47 9.40 -6.32
N VAL A 57 3.65 8.42 -6.72
CA VAL A 57 3.70 7.05 -6.21
C VAL A 57 5.03 6.39 -6.59
N LEU A 58 5.49 6.53 -7.84
CA LEU A 58 6.75 5.92 -8.29
C LEU A 58 7.98 6.55 -7.61
N ARG A 59 7.99 7.87 -7.36
CA ARG A 59 9.03 8.55 -6.57
C ARG A 59 9.02 8.13 -5.11
N LEU A 60 7.85 7.95 -4.51
CA LEU A 60 7.76 7.42 -3.14
C LEU A 60 8.29 5.98 -3.10
N MET A 61 7.88 5.15 -4.07
CA MET A 61 8.29 3.76 -4.19
C MET A 61 9.81 3.61 -4.38
N SER A 62 10.46 4.51 -5.12
CA SER A 62 11.93 4.50 -5.23
C SER A 62 12.61 4.77 -3.90
N THR A 63 12.02 5.61 -3.04
CA THR A 63 12.55 5.83 -1.68
C THR A 63 12.33 4.60 -0.81
N ILE A 64 11.12 4.03 -0.85
CA ILE A 64 10.74 2.84 -0.09
C ILE A 64 11.67 1.68 -0.44
N ARG A 65 11.97 1.46 -1.73
CA ARG A 65 12.82 0.35 -2.19
C ARG A 65 14.19 0.24 -1.48
N TYR A 66 14.73 1.36 -1.00
CA TYR A 66 16.02 1.43 -0.33
C TYR A 66 15.92 1.69 1.18
N ASP A 67 14.72 1.63 1.74
CA ASP A 67 14.52 1.76 3.18
C ASP A 67 15.18 0.59 3.91
N LYS A 68 15.91 0.87 4.99
CA LYS A 68 16.67 -0.17 5.73
C LYS A 68 15.77 -1.05 6.59
N ARG A 69 14.52 -0.65 6.83
CA ARG A 69 13.56 -1.40 7.67
C ARG A 69 13.03 -2.67 7.01
N HIS A 70 13.33 -2.89 5.72
CA HIS A 70 12.91 -4.06 4.97
C HIS A 70 13.85 -4.38 3.81
N THR A 71 13.70 -5.56 3.24
CA THR A 71 14.43 -6.04 2.06
C THR A 71 13.49 -6.85 1.16
N GLY A 72 13.98 -7.28 -0.01
CA GLY A 72 13.20 -8.18 -0.89
C GLY A 72 11.91 -7.53 -1.42
N VAL A 73 11.97 -6.25 -1.77
CA VAL A 73 10.80 -5.50 -2.26
C VAL A 73 10.36 -6.00 -3.63
N ILE A 74 9.17 -6.61 -3.68
CA ILE A 74 8.53 -7.16 -4.88
C ILE A 74 7.26 -6.36 -5.13
N VAL A 75 7.17 -5.70 -6.29
CA VAL A 75 5.91 -5.13 -6.77
C VAL A 75 5.07 -6.28 -7.29
N VAL A 76 3.92 -6.50 -6.64
CA VAL A 76 3.01 -7.59 -6.98
C VAL A 76 2.10 -7.19 -8.13
N ALA A 77 1.63 -5.94 -8.11
CA ALA A 77 0.79 -5.40 -9.16
C ALA A 77 0.85 -3.88 -9.20
N GLU A 78 0.56 -3.34 -10.39
CA GLU A 78 0.36 -1.92 -10.64
C GLU A 78 -0.79 -1.74 -11.62
N ALA A 79 -1.61 -0.70 -11.41
CA ALA A 79 -2.76 -0.43 -12.26
C ALA A 79 -3.11 1.06 -12.28
N GLU A 80 -3.69 1.50 -13.39
CA GLU A 80 -4.51 2.70 -13.36
C GLU A 80 -5.81 2.37 -12.60
N ALA A 81 -6.22 3.26 -11.71
CA ALA A 81 -7.40 3.17 -10.88
C ALA A 81 -8.24 4.43 -11.04
N ASP A 82 -9.55 4.24 -11.10
CA ASP A 82 -10.52 5.33 -11.24
C ASP A 82 -10.82 6.00 -9.89
N ASP A 83 -10.80 5.23 -8.80
CA ASP A 83 -11.14 5.67 -7.44
C ASP A 83 -10.16 5.16 -6.37
N ARG A 84 -10.05 5.89 -5.25
CA ARG A 84 -9.27 5.48 -4.06
C ARG A 84 -10.00 4.38 -3.31
N MET A 85 -9.37 3.21 -3.20
CA MET A 85 -9.94 2.10 -2.43
C MET A 85 -9.87 2.37 -0.93
N PHE A 86 -8.83 3.05 -0.47
CA PHE A 86 -8.64 3.38 0.95
C PHE A 86 -9.13 4.79 1.30
N GLY A 87 -9.93 5.42 0.42
CA GLY A 87 -10.57 6.70 0.66
C GLY A 87 -9.59 7.81 1.06
N HIS A 88 -9.71 8.30 2.30
CA HIS A 88 -8.90 9.40 2.88
C HIS A 88 -7.76 8.92 3.78
N TRP A 89 -7.42 7.63 3.76
CA TRP A 89 -6.33 7.13 4.59
C TRP A 89 -4.98 7.53 3.99
N ASP A 90 -4.39 8.60 4.50
CA ASP A 90 -3.02 9.01 4.16
C ASP A 90 -2.07 7.81 4.27
N MET A 91 -2.17 7.06 5.38
CA MET A 91 -1.68 5.68 5.54
C MET A 91 -2.31 5.07 6.79
N SER A 92 -2.88 3.88 6.70
CA SER A 92 -3.43 3.15 7.85
C SER A 92 -2.78 1.78 8.03
N PHE A 93 -2.49 1.40 9.27
CA PHE A 93 -2.15 0.03 9.60
C PHE A 93 -3.40 -0.83 9.69
N VAL A 94 -3.42 -1.96 9.01
CA VAL A 94 -4.55 -2.90 9.00
C VAL A 94 -4.12 -4.27 9.52
N ASP A 95 -4.61 -4.62 10.70
CA ASP A 95 -4.31 -5.90 11.35
C ASP A 95 -5.20 -7.03 10.77
N GLY A 96 -6.48 -6.73 10.55
CA GLY A 96 -7.51 -7.72 10.18
C GLY A 96 -7.70 -8.04 8.70
N LEU A 97 -7.02 -7.39 7.76
CA LEU A 97 -7.18 -7.67 6.31
C LEU A 97 -6.28 -8.81 5.86
N ASP A 98 -6.78 -9.78 5.10
CA ASP A 98 -5.92 -10.83 4.54
C ASP A 98 -5.11 -10.28 3.35
N PHE A 99 -3.97 -10.90 3.02
CA PHE A 99 -3.20 -10.60 1.81
C PHE A 99 -4.06 -10.68 0.55
N GLN A 100 -5.06 -11.58 0.55
CA GLN A 100 -6.00 -11.68 -0.56
C GLN A 100 -6.83 -10.41 -0.76
N ASP A 101 -7.15 -9.66 0.30
CA ASP A 101 -7.88 -8.39 0.20
C ASP A 101 -7.05 -7.33 -0.54
N PHE A 102 -5.73 -7.33 -0.33
CA PHE A 102 -4.79 -6.46 -1.06
C PHE A 102 -4.62 -6.87 -2.52
N VAL A 103 -4.68 -8.16 -2.84
CA VAL A 103 -4.67 -8.63 -4.23
C VAL A 103 -5.97 -8.24 -4.94
N ASN A 104 -7.11 -8.44 -4.28
CA ASN A 104 -8.42 -8.07 -4.81
C ASN A 104 -8.53 -6.56 -5.07
N ALA A 105 -7.85 -5.75 -4.27
CA ALA A 105 -7.71 -4.30 -4.48
C ALA A 105 -7.13 -3.94 -5.86
N MET A 106 -6.36 -4.83 -6.47
CA MET A 106 -5.72 -4.59 -7.76
C MET A 106 -6.56 -5.08 -8.94
N SER A 107 -7.54 -5.95 -8.68
CA SER A 107 -8.32 -6.66 -9.70
C SER A 107 -9.64 -5.99 -10.07
N SER A 108 -9.83 -4.69 -9.80
CA SER A 108 -11.07 -3.99 -10.17
C SER A 108 -11.20 -3.76 -11.68
N ARG A 109 -11.47 -4.84 -12.42
CA ARG A 109 -12.39 -4.86 -13.54
C ARG A 109 -13.44 -5.92 -13.23
N GLU A 110 -14.57 -5.47 -12.72
CA GLU A 110 -15.89 -6.03 -12.98
C GLU A 110 -16.95 -5.08 -12.38
N LYS A 111 -17.26 -4.01 -13.13
CA LYS A 111 -18.65 -3.53 -13.14
C LYS A 111 -19.37 -4.42 -14.14
N THR A 112 -19.84 -5.59 -13.70
CA THR A 112 -20.93 -6.25 -14.44
C THR A 112 -22.19 -5.48 -14.09
N HIS A 113 -22.46 -4.48 -14.93
CA HIS A 113 -23.80 -3.98 -15.14
C HIS A 113 -24.61 -5.16 -15.70
N ASP A 114 -25.48 -5.73 -14.88
CA ASP A 114 -26.73 -6.35 -15.35
C ASP A 114 -27.66 -6.56 -14.14
N GLN A 115 -28.32 -5.47 -13.76
CA GLN A 115 -29.73 -5.54 -13.42
C GLN A 115 -30.45 -5.05 -14.67
N ASP A 116 -31.15 -5.96 -15.36
CA ASP A 116 -32.45 -5.72 -16.01
C ASP A 116 -32.89 -6.98 -16.77
N ALA A 117 -33.70 -7.81 -16.10
CA ALA A 117 -34.74 -8.65 -16.70
C ALA A 117 -35.77 -9.05 -15.63
#